data_AF-A0A350X8R2-F1
#
_entry.id   AF-A0A350X8R2-F1
#
_cell.length_a   1.000
_cell.length_b   1.000
_cell.length_c   1.000
_cell.angle_alpha   90.00
_cell.angle_beta   90.00
_cell.angle_gamma   90.00
#
_symmetry.space_group_name_H-M   'P 1'
#
loop_
_entity.id
_entity.type
_entity.pdbx_description
1 polymer ?
#
loop_
_entity_poly.entity_id
_entity_poly.type
_entity_poly.pdbx_seq_one_letter_code
_entity_poly.pdbx_strand_id
1 'polypeptide(L)'
;MKFTPTKEVMNKVNKVKRKPSSFNEYEQYRQQIKSGDVIAFSGKEGFSSLIKWATRSIYSHVGIVLEVEMGGGFGKSLLVVESTTSIGYTDADAKEVIKGVQINWLSKRLDMYDGEVWLVPLKEKLAKDSLERMQTWLRQTNNKKVRYDSYQPLGSGLDLLDNVLGLTNKADLSRLFCSELVTAALQIAGVLNDPEINASEQTPRDVVNFPCFVNPPILLKADSSQKSHRAKTDTTKLEVGVTQVKIESEQATTELTKVDAKLTTES
;
A
#
# COMPACT_ATOMS: atom_id res chain seq x y z
N MET A 1 8.71 -49.90 27.04
CA MET A 1 9.92 -49.06 26.83
C MET A 1 9.46 -47.65 26.51
N LYS A 2 9.79 -46.67 27.37
CA LYS A 2 9.53 -45.25 27.11
C LYS A 2 10.78 -44.68 26.44
N PHE A 3 10.66 -44.23 25.18
CA PHE A 3 11.72 -43.52 24.49
C PHE A 3 11.70 -42.06 24.97
N THR A 4 12.75 -41.64 25.68
CA THR A 4 12.95 -40.22 26.03
C THR A 4 14.09 -39.71 25.17
N PRO A 5 13.87 -38.77 24.24
CA PRO A 5 14.96 -38.24 23.44
C PRO A 5 15.88 -37.38 24.30
N THR A 6 17.19 -37.55 24.14
CA THR A 6 18.24 -36.81 24.84
C THR A 6 18.27 -35.33 24.43
N LYS A 7 18.66 -34.47 25.38
CA LYS A 7 18.69 -33.00 25.27
C LYS A 7 19.49 -32.45 24.06
N GLU A 8 20.37 -33.26 23.46
CA GLU A 8 21.12 -32.89 22.26
C GLU A 8 20.27 -32.84 20.97
N VAL A 9 19.13 -33.54 20.92
CA VAL A 9 18.21 -33.47 19.76
C VAL A 9 17.35 -32.19 19.82
N MET A 10 17.24 -31.53 20.98
CA MET A 10 16.46 -30.30 21.13
C MET A 10 17.19 -29.01 20.72
N ASN A 11 18.51 -29.04 20.48
CA ASN A 11 19.31 -27.84 20.22
C ASN A 11 19.70 -27.59 18.76
N LYS A 12 19.11 -28.32 17.80
CA LYS A 12 19.31 -28.08 16.35
C LYS A 12 18.05 -27.61 15.61
N VAL A 13 17.12 -26.95 16.31
CA VAL A 13 16.17 -26.07 15.62
C VAL A 13 16.91 -24.77 15.33
N ASN A 14 17.61 -24.76 14.20
CA ASN A 14 18.15 -23.55 13.60
C ASN A 14 17.08 -22.45 13.69
N LYS A 15 17.36 -21.41 14.47
CA LYS A 15 16.67 -20.11 14.36
C LYS A 15 16.97 -19.58 12.96
N VAL A 16 16.25 -20.09 11.98
CA VAL A 16 16.03 -19.37 10.73
C VAL A 16 15.31 -18.10 11.15
N LYS A 17 16.04 -16.98 11.23
CA LYS A 17 15.43 -15.66 11.33
C LYS A 17 14.57 -15.52 10.08
N ARG A 18 13.28 -15.86 10.20
CA ARG A 18 12.31 -15.67 9.12
C ARG A 18 12.35 -14.18 8.78
N LYS A 19 12.65 -13.87 7.52
CA LYS A 19 12.51 -12.52 6.96
C LYS A 19 11.09 -12.06 7.34
N PRO A 20 10.88 -10.90 7.98
CA PRO A 20 9.54 -10.45 8.32
C PRO A 20 8.75 -10.38 7.02
N SER A 21 7.68 -11.19 6.94
CA SER A 21 6.77 -11.17 5.80
C SER A 21 6.19 -9.77 5.69
N SER A 22 5.98 -9.27 4.46
CA SER A 22 5.21 -8.03 4.20
C SER A 22 3.81 -8.02 4.81
N PHE A 23 3.36 -9.17 5.32
CA PHE A 23 2.17 -9.31 6.14
C PHE A 23 2.30 -8.67 7.54
N ASN A 24 3.50 -8.41 8.05
CA ASN A 24 3.68 -8.02 9.45
C ASN A 24 3.10 -6.62 9.72
N GLU A 25 3.34 -5.66 8.83
CA GLU A 25 2.76 -4.31 8.92
C GLU A 25 1.24 -4.35 8.67
N TYR A 26 0.78 -5.10 7.68
CA TYR A 26 -0.64 -5.29 7.45
C TYR A 26 -1.38 -5.85 8.68
N GLU A 27 -0.86 -6.91 9.31
CA GLU A 27 -1.48 -7.49 10.50
C GLU A 27 -1.51 -6.52 11.69
N GLN A 28 -0.53 -5.62 11.81
CA GLN A 28 -0.53 -4.57 12.84
C GLN A 28 -1.66 -3.56 12.65
N TYR A 29 -1.94 -3.16 11.41
CA TYR A 29 -2.98 -2.16 11.11
C TYR A 29 -4.35 -2.77 10.80
N ARG A 30 -4.44 -4.07 10.54
CA ARG A 30 -5.66 -4.77 10.10
C ARG A 30 -6.89 -4.47 10.94
N GLN A 31 -6.74 -4.36 12.26
CA GLN A 31 -7.87 -4.08 13.17
C GLN A 31 -8.37 -2.63 13.06
N GLN A 32 -7.51 -1.70 12.64
CA GLN A 32 -7.81 -0.27 12.52
C GLN A 32 -8.40 0.10 11.16
N ILE A 33 -8.12 -0.70 10.12
CA ILE A 33 -8.64 -0.50 8.77
C ILE A 33 -10.17 -0.64 8.80
N LYS A 34 -10.90 0.31 8.24
CA LYS A 34 -12.37 0.37 8.25
C LYS A 34 -12.96 0.65 6.87
N SER A 35 -14.26 0.40 6.70
CA SER A 35 -14.97 0.78 5.47
C SER A 35 -14.79 2.26 5.15
N GLY A 36 -14.45 2.56 3.90
CA GLY A 36 -14.19 3.93 3.43
C GLY A 36 -12.72 4.35 3.48
N ASP A 37 -11.85 3.60 4.17
CA ASP A 37 -10.40 3.76 3.99
C ASP A 37 -10.01 3.39 2.55
N VAL A 38 -8.93 3.98 2.05
CA VAL A 38 -8.41 3.72 0.70
C VAL A 38 -7.11 2.95 0.77
N ILE A 39 -6.90 2.05 -0.20
CA ILE A 39 -5.64 1.36 -0.41
C ILE A 39 -5.02 1.93 -1.68
N ALA A 40 -3.84 2.52 -1.56
CA ALA A 40 -3.07 3.02 -2.69
C ALA A 40 -1.97 2.03 -3.05
N PHE A 41 -1.70 1.88 -4.34
CA PHE A 41 -0.72 0.94 -4.87
C PHE A 41 0.28 1.65 -5.79
N SER A 42 1.51 1.16 -5.79
CA SER A 42 2.61 1.61 -6.65
C SER A 42 3.18 0.43 -7.41
N GLY A 43 2.67 0.23 -8.63
CA GLY A 43 3.06 -0.88 -9.49
C GLY A 43 4.34 -0.57 -10.24
N LYS A 44 5.15 -1.58 -10.54
CA LYS A 44 6.49 -1.38 -11.08
C LYS A 44 6.59 -1.41 -12.61
N GLU A 45 5.57 -1.93 -13.27
CA GLU A 45 5.67 -2.27 -14.69
C GLU A 45 4.50 -1.70 -15.51
N GLY A 46 4.78 -1.51 -16.81
CA GLY A 46 3.81 -1.14 -17.83
C GLY A 46 3.05 0.14 -17.52
N PHE A 47 1.71 0.01 -17.50
CA PHE A 47 0.76 1.12 -17.31
C PHE A 47 1.00 1.89 -15.99
N SER A 48 1.54 1.24 -14.96
CA SER A 48 1.82 1.90 -13.68
C SER A 48 2.88 3.00 -13.81
N SER A 49 3.91 2.79 -14.63
CA SER A 49 4.98 3.78 -14.84
C SER A 49 4.47 5.01 -15.58
N LEU A 50 3.55 4.83 -16.55
CA LEU A 50 2.92 5.94 -17.27
C LEU A 50 2.07 6.80 -16.32
N ILE A 51 1.24 6.16 -15.48
CA ILE A 51 0.42 6.89 -14.50
C ILE A 51 1.29 7.69 -13.55
N LYS A 52 2.34 7.08 -12.99
CA LYS A 52 3.25 7.75 -12.07
C LYS A 52 3.92 8.96 -12.70
N TRP A 53 4.36 8.82 -13.96
CA TRP A 53 4.97 9.91 -14.72
C TRP A 53 3.97 11.04 -14.99
N ALA A 54 2.78 10.70 -15.52
CA ALA A 54 1.74 11.68 -15.89
C ALA A 54 1.23 12.45 -14.66
N THR A 55 0.98 11.74 -13.56
CA THR A 55 0.48 12.33 -12.31
C THR A 55 1.59 12.91 -11.44
N ARG A 56 2.86 12.71 -11.80
CA ARG A 56 4.05 13.04 -10.99
C ARG A 56 3.92 12.51 -9.56
N SER A 57 3.44 11.28 -9.42
CA SER A 57 3.12 10.61 -8.16
C SER A 57 3.72 9.22 -8.12
N ILE A 58 3.92 8.69 -6.91
CA ILE A 58 4.30 7.27 -6.73
C ILE A 58 3.08 6.33 -6.81
N TYR A 59 1.86 6.87 -6.73
CA TYR A 59 0.64 6.07 -6.73
C TYR A 59 0.15 5.86 -8.16
N SER A 60 -0.07 4.60 -8.53
CA SER A 60 -0.55 4.20 -9.85
C SER A 60 -1.94 3.59 -9.85
N HIS A 61 -2.46 3.21 -8.68
CA HIS A 61 -3.78 2.59 -8.55
C HIS A 61 -4.33 2.81 -7.14
N VAL A 62 -5.66 2.82 -7.01
CA VAL A 62 -6.36 2.93 -5.73
C VAL A 62 -7.57 2.00 -5.68
N GLY A 63 -7.92 1.53 -4.49
CA GLY A 63 -9.17 0.83 -4.21
C GLY A 63 -9.73 1.26 -2.85
N ILE A 64 -11.03 1.06 -2.64
CA ILE A 64 -11.71 1.43 -1.40
C ILE A 64 -12.01 0.19 -0.56
N VAL A 65 -11.85 0.30 0.75
CA VAL A 65 -12.04 -0.81 1.68
C VAL A 65 -13.52 -0.99 2.02
N LEU A 66 -13.95 -2.25 2.05
CA LEU A 66 -15.18 -2.69 2.69
C LEU A 66 -14.87 -3.65 3.84
N GLU A 67 -15.35 -3.29 5.01
CA GLU A 67 -15.41 -4.15 6.18
C GLU A 67 -16.70 -4.98 6.14
N VAL A 68 -16.56 -6.29 6.30
CA VAL A 68 -17.68 -7.23 6.42
C VAL A 68 -17.53 -8.06 7.69
N GLU A 69 -18.62 -8.22 8.43
CA GLU A 69 -18.69 -9.16 9.54
C GLU A 69 -19.06 -10.53 9.02
N MET A 70 -18.17 -11.51 9.21
CA MET A 70 -18.49 -12.90 8.91
C MET A 70 -19.18 -13.46 10.15
N GLY A 71 -20.48 -13.74 10.05
CA GLY A 71 -21.27 -14.32 11.14
C GLY A 71 -20.64 -15.61 11.69
N GLY A 72 -20.97 -15.97 12.94
CA GLY A 72 -20.48 -17.20 13.57
C GLY A 72 -19.10 -17.10 14.23
N GLY A 73 -18.64 -15.89 14.59
CA GLY A 73 -17.40 -15.70 15.37
C GLY A 73 -16.10 -15.67 14.57
N PHE A 74 -16.18 -15.70 13.23
CA PHE A 74 -15.01 -15.63 12.35
C PHE A 74 -14.40 -14.22 12.23
N GLY A 75 -14.96 -13.24 12.95
CA GLY A 75 -14.41 -11.91 13.09
C GLY A 75 -14.54 -11.05 11.83
N LYS A 76 -13.82 -9.94 11.87
CA LYS A 76 -13.82 -8.91 10.83
C LYS A 76 -13.04 -9.36 9.59
N SER A 77 -13.67 -9.14 8.44
CA SER A 77 -13.13 -9.43 7.13
C SER A 77 -12.97 -8.14 6.32
N LEU A 78 -11.85 -8.00 5.62
CA LEU A 78 -11.53 -6.80 4.84
C LEU A 78 -11.47 -7.14 3.36
N LEU A 79 -12.29 -6.44 2.60
CA LEU A 79 -12.35 -6.49 1.15
C LEU A 79 -11.82 -5.17 0.59
N VAL A 80 -11.29 -5.20 -0.61
CA VAL A 80 -10.96 -4.03 -1.42
C VAL A 80 -11.80 -4.06 -2.67
N VAL A 81 -12.45 -2.94 -2.97
CA VAL A 81 -13.20 -2.72 -4.21
C VAL A 81 -12.34 -1.84 -5.11
N GLU A 82 -12.00 -2.35 -6.29
CA GLU A 82 -11.11 -1.67 -7.23
C GLU A 82 -11.65 -1.86 -8.65
N SER A 83 -11.41 -0.89 -9.54
CA SER A 83 -11.66 -1.07 -10.97
C SER A 83 -10.33 -1.35 -11.66
N THR A 84 -10.13 -2.56 -12.19
CA THR A 84 -8.84 -2.98 -12.75
C THR A 84 -8.98 -3.85 -14.00
N THR A 85 -7.98 -3.77 -14.87
CA THR A 85 -7.77 -4.68 -16.01
C THR A 85 -6.76 -5.78 -15.71
N SER A 86 -6.03 -5.69 -14.58
CA SER A 86 -5.01 -6.65 -14.18
C SER A 86 -5.63 -7.79 -13.40
N ILE A 87 -5.52 -8.98 -13.96
CA ILE A 87 -6.19 -10.23 -13.60
C ILE A 87 -5.11 -11.27 -13.38
N GLY A 88 -5.01 -11.77 -12.14
CA GLY A 88 -4.19 -12.93 -11.81
C GLY A 88 -4.98 -14.09 -11.20
N TYR A 89 -6.30 -13.92 -10.97
CA TYR A 89 -7.15 -14.93 -10.34
C TYR A 89 -8.64 -14.65 -10.58
N THR A 90 -9.47 -15.68 -10.40
CA THR A 90 -10.94 -15.61 -10.47
C THR A 90 -11.52 -14.82 -9.30
N ASP A 91 -12.53 -13.99 -9.60
CA ASP A 91 -13.36 -13.29 -8.62
C ASP A 91 -14.01 -14.30 -7.66
N ALA A 92 -14.27 -13.88 -6.41
CA ALA A 92 -14.85 -14.73 -5.38
C ALA A 92 -16.22 -15.32 -5.80
N ASP A 93 -16.95 -14.63 -6.67
CA ASP A 93 -18.26 -15.04 -7.20
C ASP A 93 -18.27 -15.40 -8.70
N ALA A 94 -17.21 -15.11 -9.47
CA ALA A 94 -17.22 -15.30 -10.92
C ALA A 94 -16.14 -16.26 -11.46
N LYS A 95 -16.56 -17.21 -12.30
CA LYS A 95 -15.71 -18.15 -13.05
C LYS A 95 -15.04 -17.53 -14.29
N GLU A 96 -15.21 -16.22 -14.49
CA GLU A 96 -14.67 -15.50 -15.65
C GLU A 96 -13.80 -14.32 -15.20
N VAL A 97 -12.87 -13.99 -16.08
CA VAL A 97 -11.92 -12.90 -15.94
C VAL A 97 -12.65 -11.56 -16.16
N ILE A 98 -13.07 -10.90 -15.08
CA ILE A 98 -13.74 -9.59 -15.16
C ILE A 98 -12.69 -8.50 -15.37
N LYS A 99 -12.83 -7.67 -16.41
CA LYS A 99 -12.07 -6.42 -16.56
C LYS A 99 -12.98 -5.26 -16.15
N GLY A 100 -12.74 -4.65 -15.00
CA GLY A 100 -13.62 -3.63 -14.43
C GLY A 100 -13.69 -3.67 -12.91
N VAL A 101 -14.84 -3.30 -12.35
CA VAL A 101 -15.06 -3.27 -10.91
C VAL A 101 -15.08 -4.69 -10.35
N GLN A 102 -14.29 -4.92 -9.32
CA GLN A 102 -14.10 -6.21 -8.64
C GLN A 102 -14.08 -6.02 -7.12
N ILE A 103 -14.41 -7.06 -6.38
CA ILE A 103 -14.30 -7.11 -4.91
C ILE A 103 -13.38 -8.25 -4.51
N ASN A 104 -12.22 -7.92 -3.93
CA ASN A 104 -11.19 -8.90 -3.58
C ASN A 104 -10.92 -8.91 -2.07
N TRP A 105 -10.48 -10.05 -1.54
CA TRP A 105 -9.91 -10.11 -0.20
C TRP A 105 -8.65 -9.23 -0.11
N LEU A 106 -8.63 -8.24 0.78
CA LEU A 106 -7.51 -7.31 0.89
C LEU A 106 -6.19 -8.04 1.18
N SER A 107 -6.23 -9.05 2.06
CA SER A 107 -5.08 -9.90 2.36
C SER A 107 -4.51 -10.59 1.12
N LYS A 108 -5.37 -11.20 0.30
CA LYS A 108 -4.96 -11.87 -0.95
C LYS A 108 -4.43 -10.87 -1.96
N ARG A 109 -5.08 -9.71 -2.08
CA ARG A 109 -4.65 -8.64 -2.98
C ARG A 109 -3.26 -8.12 -2.61
N LEU A 110 -3.00 -7.91 -1.32
CA LEU A 110 -1.70 -7.51 -0.78
C LEU A 110 -0.63 -8.56 -1.04
N ASP A 111 -0.92 -9.84 -0.81
CA ASP A 111 0.02 -10.93 -1.01
C ASP A 111 0.49 -11.00 -2.48
N MET A 112 -0.46 -11.00 -3.41
CA MET A 112 -0.22 -11.16 -4.84
C MET A 112 0.35 -9.93 -5.54
N TYR A 113 0.22 -8.73 -4.97
CA TYR A 113 0.65 -7.52 -5.66
C TYR A 113 2.17 -7.36 -5.68
N ASP A 114 2.76 -7.20 -6.87
CA ASP A 114 4.16 -6.82 -7.00
C ASP A 114 4.32 -5.30 -7.02
N GLY A 115 4.62 -4.74 -5.86
CA GLY A 115 4.71 -3.30 -5.67
C GLY A 115 4.59 -2.92 -4.21
N GLU A 116 4.60 -1.61 -3.98
CA GLU A 116 4.32 -1.04 -2.66
C GLU A 116 2.83 -0.78 -2.50
N VAL A 117 2.35 -0.90 -1.26
CA VAL A 117 0.94 -0.70 -0.91
C VAL A 117 0.84 0.14 0.35
N TRP A 118 -0.05 1.13 0.33
CA TRP A 118 -0.31 2.04 1.44
C TRP A 118 -1.78 2.01 1.83
N LEU A 119 -2.03 2.14 3.12
CA LEU A 119 -3.31 2.50 3.69
C LEU A 119 -3.43 4.03 3.72
N VAL A 120 -4.57 4.53 3.29
CA VAL A 120 -4.97 5.93 3.32
C VAL A 120 -6.22 6.01 4.20
N PRO A 121 -6.05 6.21 5.52
CA PRO A 121 -7.14 6.12 6.48
C PRO A 121 -8.10 7.30 6.35
N LEU A 122 -9.41 7.05 6.36
CA LEU A 122 -10.39 8.11 6.52
C LEU A 122 -10.27 8.71 7.93
N LYS A 123 -10.29 10.04 8.05
CA LYS A 123 -10.16 10.74 9.35
C LYS A 123 -11.28 10.34 10.30
N GLU A 124 -12.51 10.42 9.81
CA GLU A 124 -13.72 10.12 10.56
C GLU A 124 -14.35 8.82 10.07
N LYS A 125 -14.97 8.07 10.98
CA LYS A 125 -15.75 6.89 10.59
C LYS A 125 -17.02 7.35 9.86
N LEU A 126 -17.39 6.65 8.79
CA LEU A 126 -18.64 6.89 8.09
C LEU A 126 -19.85 6.71 9.02
N ALA A 127 -20.79 7.65 8.97
CA ALA A 127 -22.11 7.48 9.56
C ALA A 127 -22.80 6.26 8.94
N LYS A 128 -23.70 5.62 9.70
CA LYS A 128 -24.36 4.37 9.29
C LYS A 128 -25.04 4.50 7.91
N ASP A 129 -25.86 5.53 7.71
CA ASP A 129 -26.58 5.72 6.45
C ASP A 129 -25.63 6.00 5.28
N SER A 130 -24.56 6.76 5.52
CA SER A 130 -23.50 7.02 4.54
C SER A 130 -22.76 5.74 4.14
N LEU A 131 -22.44 4.90 5.12
CA LEU A 131 -21.82 3.60 4.90
C LEU A 131 -22.73 2.69 4.08
N GLU A 132 -24.02 2.61 4.43
CA GLU A 132 -25.00 1.77 3.74
C GLU A 132 -25.19 2.19 2.28
N ARG A 133 -25.29 3.50 1.99
CA ARG A 133 -25.36 4.03 0.62
C ARG A 133 -24.13 3.64 -0.19
N MET A 134 -22.93 3.86 0.36
CA MET A 134 -21.67 3.53 -0.31
C MET A 134 -21.55 2.02 -0.56
N GLN A 135 -21.82 1.18 0.45
CA GLN A 135 -21.76 -0.27 0.32
C GLN A 135 -22.76 -0.80 -0.72
N THR A 136 -23.98 -0.28 -0.70
CA THR A 136 -25.02 -0.65 -1.67
C THR A 136 -24.58 -0.31 -3.09
N TRP A 137 -24.07 0.91 -3.30
CA TRP A 137 -23.60 1.32 -4.61
C TRP A 137 -22.43 0.48 -5.11
N LEU A 138 -21.40 0.27 -4.28
CA LEU A 138 -20.24 -0.55 -4.65
C LEU A 138 -20.64 -1.98 -5.06
N ARG A 139 -21.56 -2.61 -4.31
CA ARG A 139 -22.08 -3.94 -4.64
C ARG A 139 -22.89 -3.95 -5.93
N GLN A 140 -23.75 -2.95 -6.14
CA GLN A 140 -24.53 -2.82 -7.37
C GLN A 140 -23.62 -2.59 -8.60
N THR A 141 -22.59 -1.75 -8.46
CA THR A 141 -21.60 -1.48 -9.50
C THR A 141 -20.80 -2.75 -9.83
N ASN A 142 -20.37 -3.52 -8.83
CA ASN A 142 -19.74 -4.83 -9.03
C ASN A 142 -20.68 -5.81 -9.74
N ASN A 143 -21.94 -5.94 -9.28
CA ASN A 143 -22.93 -6.88 -9.85
C ASN A 143 -23.28 -6.57 -11.31
N LYS A 144 -23.25 -5.29 -11.70
CA LYS A 144 -23.42 -4.87 -13.10
C LYS A 144 -22.21 -5.23 -13.99
N LYS A 145 -21.11 -5.73 -13.40
CA LYS A 145 -19.83 -5.99 -14.08
C LYS A 145 -19.37 -4.77 -14.88
N VAL A 146 -19.48 -3.58 -14.27
CA VAL A 146 -19.07 -2.32 -14.91
C VAL A 146 -17.64 -2.46 -15.39
N ARG A 147 -17.44 -2.27 -16.69
CA ARG A 147 -16.16 -2.54 -17.34
C ARG A 147 -15.15 -1.44 -17.03
N TYR A 148 -13.88 -1.80 -17.08
CA TYR A 148 -12.80 -0.82 -16.98
C TYR A 148 -12.83 0.10 -18.21
N ASP A 149 -12.58 1.40 -18.02
CA ASP A 149 -12.45 2.32 -19.15
C ASP A 149 -11.04 2.23 -19.77
N SER A 150 -10.88 1.29 -20.70
CA SER A 150 -9.69 1.23 -21.55
C SER A 150 -10.13 0.95 -22.97
N TYR A 151 -10.07 1.96 -23.84
CA TYR A 151 -10.23 1.78 -25.28
C TYR A 151 -9.14 0.85 -25.84
N GLN A 152 -9.50 0.09 -26.88
CA GLN A 152 -8.61 -0.80 -27.62
C GLN A 152 -7.37 -0.05 -28.17
N PRO A 153 -6.18 -0.66 -28.11
CA PRO A 153 -4.93 -0.01 -28.51
C PRO A 153 -4.79 -0.12 -30.03
N LEU A 154 -5.24 0.90 -30.76
CA LEU A 154 -4.73 1.16 -32.10
C LEU A 154 -4.62 2.69 -32.29
N GLY A 155 -3.74 3.32 -31.50
CA GLY A 155 -3.33 4.72 -31.66
C GLY A 155 -3.10 5.56 -30.38
N SER A 156 -3.43 5.04 -29.20
CA SER A 156 -3.87 5.83 -28.03
C SER A 156 -2.80 6.14 -26.96
N GLY A 157 -1.71 6.80 -27.33
CA GLY A 157 -0.80 7.38 -26.32
C GLY A 157 -1.37 8.65 -25.67
N LEU A 158 -1.99 9.51 -26.48
CA LEU A 158 -2.61 10.76 -26.04
C LEU A 158 -3.94 10.53 -25.32
N ASP A 159 -4.86 9.75 -25.89
CA ASP A 159 -6.14 9.45 -25.23
C ASP A 159 -5.96 8.78 -23.85
N LEU A 160 -4.94 7.92 -23.72
CA LEU A 160 -4.63 7.28 -22.44
C LEU A 160 -4.07 8.29 -21.44
N LEU A 161 -3.24 9.24 -21.89
CA LEU A 161 -2.76 10.33 -21.06
C LEU A 161 -3.89 11.26 -20.66
N ASP A 162 -4.79 11.62 -21.57
CA ASP A 162 -5.94 12.48 -21.28
C ASP A 162 -6.84 11.82 -20.23
N ASN A 163 -7.10 10.51 -20.35
CA ASN A 163 -7.85 9.78 -19.34
C ASN A 163 -7.11 9.65 -18.00
N VAL A 164 -5.79 9.40 -18.01
CA VAL A 164 -4.97 9.29 -16.79
C VAL A 164 -4.80 10.63 -16.08
N LEU A 165 -4.80 11.73 -16.83
CA LEU A 165 -4.77 13.10 -16.33
C LEU A 165 -6.16 13.62 -15.96
N GLY A 166 -7.23 12.84 -16.19
CA GLY A 166 -8.58 13.27 -15.89
C GLY A 166 -9.07 14.41 -16.75
N LEU A 167 -8.65 14.50 -18.02
CA LEU A 167 -9.02 15.57 -18.95
C LEU A 167 -10.35 15.30 -19.70
N THR A 168 -11.12 14.28 -19.31
CA THR A 168 -12.39 13.93 -19.93
C THR A 168 -13.59 14.53 -19.19
N ASN A 169 -14.20 15.55 -19.80
CA ASN A 169 -15.25 16.39 -19.19
C ASN A 169 -16.66 15.77 -19.07
N LYS A 170 -16.85 14.47 -19.34
CA LYS A 170 -18.17 13.83 -19.23
C LYS A 170 -18.10 12.63 -18.29
N ALA A 171 -18.75 12.77 -17.13
CA ALA A 171 -18.95 11.67 -16.19
C ALA A 171 -19.80 10.57 -16.85
N ASP A 172 -19.13 9.56 -17.37
CA ASP A 172 -19.76 8.35 -17.91
C ASP A 172 -19.47 7.17 -16.98
N LEU A 173 -20.31 7.03 -15.94
CA LEU A 173 -20.22 5.93 -14.98
C LEU A 173 -20.51 4.54 -15.58
N SER A 174 -20.70 4.42 -16.90
CA SER A 174 -20.79 3.13 -17.60
C SER A 174 -19.44 2.41 -17.72
N ARG A 175 -18.34 3.12 -17.47
CA ARG A 175 -16.98 2.60 -17.35
C ARG A 175 -16.25 3.37 -16.25
N LEU A 176 -15.47 2.68 -15.41
CA LEU A 176 -14.85 3.34 -14.25
C LEU A 176 -13.34 3.11 -14.21
N PHE A 177 -12.58 4.20 -14.05
CA PHE A 177 -11.20 4.10 -13.60
C PHE A 177 -11.13 3.79 -12.10
N CYS A 178 -9.95 3.38 -11.64
CA CYS A 178 -9.75 3.07 -10.22
C CYS A 178 -9.99 4.28 -9.29
N SER A 179 -9.48 5.46 -9.65
CA SER A 179 -9.65 6.71 -8.91
C SER A 179 -11.06 7.27 -9.04
N GLU A 180 -11.70 7.12 -10.19
CA GLU A 180 -13.09 7.51 -10.41
C GLU A 180 -14.06 6.68 -9.54
N LEU A 181 -13.89 5.35 -9.52
CA LEU A 181 -14.66 4.46 -8.65
C LEU A 181 -14.56 4.89 -7.18
N VAL A 182 -13.35 5.18 -6.70
CA VAL A 182 -13.12 5.60 -5.31
C VAL A 182 -13.72 6.98 -5.05
N THR A 183 -13.52 7.94 -5.95
CA THR A 183 -14.08 9.29 -5.81
C THR A 183 -15.60 9.26 -5.75
N ALA A 184 -16.24 8.56 -6.68
CA ALA A 184 -17.70 8.39 -6.69
C ALA A 184 -18.22 7.73 -5.40
N ALA A 185 -17.52 6.70 -4.90
CA ALA A 185 -17.89 6.05 -3.64
C ALA A 185 -17.84 7.02 -2.44
N LEU A 186 -16.81 7.88 -2.37
CA LEU A 186 -16.66 8.90 -1.32
C LEU A 186 -17.72 10.00 -1.41
N GLN A 187 -18.10 10.41 -2.63
CA GLN A 187 -19.19 11.34 -2.87
C GLN A 187 -20.54 10.76 -2.44
N ILE A 188 -20.81 9.48 -2.76
CA ILE A 188 -22.03 8.78 -2.35
C ILE A 188 -22.10 8.60 -0.83
N ALA A 189 -20.95 8.35 -0.19
CA ALA A 189 -20.82 8.35 1.26
C ALA A 189 -21.02 9.74 1.88
N GLY A 190 -20.95 10.81 1.10
CA GLY A 190 -21.10 12.19 1.56
C GLY A 190 -19.90 12.69 2.38
N VAL A 191 -18.72 12.10 2.18
CA VAL A 191 -17.46 12.58 2.81
C VAL A 191 -16.63 13.45 1.88
N LEU A 192 -16.97 13.46 0.60
CA LEU A 192 -16.39 14.31 -0.42
C LEU A 192 -17.54 15.10 -1.07
N ASN A 193 -17.85 16.27 -0.50
CA ASN A 193 -19.04 17.06 -0.85
C ASN A 193 -18.73 18.32 -1.64
N ASP A 194 -17.48 18.51 -2.07
CA ASP A 194 -17.10 19.63 -2.91
C ASP A 194 -17.72 19.43 -4.31
N PRO A 195 -18.66 20.29 -4.74
CA PRO A 195 -19.33 20.15 -6.02
C PRO A 195 -18.39 20.34 -7.22
N GLU A 196 -17.21 20.93 -7.02
CA GLU A 196 -16.20 21.12 -8.06
C GLU A 196 -15.38 19.84 -8.32
N ILE A 197 -15.47 18.83 -7.45
CA ILE A 197 -14.75 17.57 -7.65
C ILE A 197 -15.54 16.68 -8.62
N ASN A 198 -15.09 16.63 -9.87
CA ASN A 198 -15.57 15.67 -10.86
C ASN A 198 -14.82 14.34 -10.72
N ALA A 199 -15.53 13.24 -10.44
CA ALA A 199 -14.94 11.92 -10.24
C ALA A 199 -14.11 11.41 -11.43
N SER A 200 -14.54 11.71 -12.66
CA SER A 200 -13.86 11.26 -13.89
C SER A 200 -12.55 12.02 -14.14
N GLU A 201 -12.31 13.10 -13.42
CA GLU A 201 -11.10 13.93 -13.55
C GLU A 201 -10.05 13.61 -12.48
N GLN A 202 -10.35 12.70 -11.56
CA GLN A 202 -9.47 12.42 -10.43
C GLN A 202 -8.44 11.35 -10.76
N THR A 203 -7.20 11.60 -10.39
CA THR A 203 -6.11 10.64 -10.51
C THR A 203 -5.88 9.91 -9.18
N PRO A 204 -5.14 8.78 -9.16
CA PRO A 204 -4.74 8.14 -7.90
C PRO A 204 -4.00 9.10 -6.93
N ARG A 205 -3.28 10.10 -7.46
CA ARG A 205 -2.63 11.12 -6.64
C ARG A 205 -3.66 11.97 -5.91
N ASP A 206 -4.69 12.43 -6.60
CA ASP A 206 -5.68 13.35 -6.03
C ASP A 206 -6.46 12.65 -4.92
N VAL A 207 -6.89 11.40 -5.18
CA VAL A 207 -7.57 10.55 -4.20
C VAL A 207 -6.78 10.42 -2.91
N VAL A 208 -5.48 10.12 -2.99
CA VAL A 208 -4.62 9.96 -1.79
C VAL A 208 -4.47 11.27 -1.02
N ASN A 209 -4.65 12.42 -1.68
CA ASN A 209 -4.50 13.74 -1.08
C ASN A 209 -5.83 14.40 -0.70
N PHE A 210 -6.97 13.73 -0.85
CA PHE A 210 -8.25 14.31 -0.45
C PHE A 210 -8.26 14.67 1.04
N PRO A 211 -8.89 15.80 1.41
CA PRO A 211 -8.84 16.34 2.77
C PRO A 211 -9.56 15.47 3.80
N CYS A 212 -10.41 14.53 3.38
CA CYS A 212 -11.09 13.58 4.25
C CYS A 212 -10.16 12.47 4.78
N PHE A 213 -8.93 12.34 4.24
CA PHE A 213 -7.97 11.33 4.65
C PHE A 213 -6.87 11.84 5.59
N VAL A 214 -6.36 10.94 6.42
CA VAL A 214 -5.16 11.15 7.23
C VAL A 214 -3.93 11.17 6.33
N ASN A 215 -3.04 12.15 6.56
CA ASN A 215 -1.79 12.33 5.83
C ASN A 215 -0.64 12.42 6.85
N PRO A 216 0.46 11.64 6.71
CA PRO A 216 0.82 10.76 5.59
C PRO A 216 0.10 9.40 5.56
N PRO A 217 -0.06 8.80 4.36
CA PRO A 217 -0.45 7.40 4.23
C PRO A 217 0.51 6.43 4.94
N ILE A 218 -0.02 5.30 5.37
CA ILE A 218 0.71 4.28 6.14
C ILE A 218 1.15 3.17 5.19
N LEU A 219 2.45 2.89 5.10
CA LEU A 219 2.98 1.80 4.27
C LEU A 219 2.58 0.43 4.86
N LEU A 220 1.79 -0.35 4.13
CA LEU A 220 1.37 -1.70 4.50
C LEU A 220 2.28 -2.79 3.90
N LYS A 221 2.80 -2.56 2.69
CA LYS A 221 3.70 -3.49 2.01
C LYS A 221 4.81 -2.70 1.34
N ALA A 222 6.04 -2.92 1.79
CA ALA A 222 7.23 -2.42 1.11
C ALA A 222 7.60 -3.32 -0.06
N ASP A 223 8.28 -2.74 -1.05
CA ASP A 223 8.81 -3.50 -2.16
C ASP A 223 9.90 -4.50 -1.68
N SER A 224 9.70 -5.78 -2.01
CA SER A 224 10.65 -6.86 -1.77
C SER A 224 11.97 -6.72 -2.56
N SER A 225 11.99 -6.06 -3.73
CA SER A 225 13.21 -5.81 -4.51
C SER A 225 14.10 -4.69 -3.95
N GLN A 226 13.52 -3.72 -3.23
CA GLN A 226 14.24 -2.57 -2.66
C GLN A 226 14.97 -2.91 -1.33
N LYS A 227 14.63 -4.02 -0.66
CA LYS A 227 15.31 -4.44 0.59
C LYS A 227 16.79 -4.81 0.39
N SER A 228 17.21 -5.11 -0.84
CA SER A 228 18.62 -5.36 -1.21
C SER A 228 19.49 -4.10 -1.13
N HIS A 229 18.94 -2.93 -1.51
CA HIS A 229 19.69 -1.68 -1.55
C HIS A 229 19.65 -0.93 -0.22
N ARG A 230 18.51 -0.91 0.49
CA ARG A 230 18.40 -0.24 1.79
C ARG A 230 19.22 -0.92 2.88
N ALA A 231 19.33 -2.25 2.84
CA ALA A 231 20.20 -2.99 3.76
C ALA A 231 21.68 -2.62 3.55
N LYS A 232 22.11 -2.40 2.30
CA LYS A 232 23.49 -1.98 2.00
C LYS A 232 23.79 -0.59 2.56
N THR A 233 22.89 0.39 2.38
CA THR A 233 23.11 1.76 2.85
C THR A 233 23.16 1.88 4.38
N ASP A 234 22.40 1.07 5.11
CA ASP A 234 22.47 1.03 6.58
C ASP A 234 23.72 0.30 7.10
N THR A 235 24.18 -0.80 6.45
CA THR A 235 25.49 -1.39 6.79
C THR A 235 26.64 -0.43 6.54
N THR A 236 26.61 0.35 5.45
CA THR A 236 27.68 1.32 5.17
C THR A 236 27.67 2.48 6.17
N LYS A 237 26.49 2.95 6.63
CA LYS A 237 26.42 3.96 7.70
C LYS A 237 26.84 3.44 9.07
N LEU A 238 26.51 2.19 9.40
CA LEU A 238 26.96 1.53 10.62
C LEU A 238 28.48 1.27 10.61
N GLU A 239 29.06 0.85 9.49
CA GLU A 239 30.51 0.64 9.36
C GLU A 239 31.28 1.96 9.41
N VAL A 240 30.78 3.03 8.77
CA VAL A 240 31.40 4.36 8.86
C VAL A 240 31.31 4.91 10.30
N GLY A 241 30.15 4.76 10.97
CA GLY A 241 29.98 5.18 12.36
C GLY A 241 30.88 4.42 13.33
N VAL A 242 31.04 3.09 13.17
CA VAL A 242 31.94 2.29 14.01
C VAL A 242 33.41 2.61 13.73
N THR A 243 33.77 2.89 12.48
CA THR A 243 35.15 3.27 12.12
C THR A 243 35.50 4.64 12.70
N GLN A 244 34.58 5.61 12.67
CA GLN A 244 34.80 6.95 13.22
C GLN A 244 34.94 6.94 14.75
N VAL A 245 34.12 6.16 15.46
CA VAL A 245 34.23 5.99 16.92
C VAL A 245 35.56 5.30 17.30
N LYS A 246 36.07 4.40 16.46
CA LYS A 246 37.35 3.75 16.70
C LYS A 246 38.53 4.71 16.48
N ILE A 247 38.46 5.56 15.47
CA ILE A 247 39.49 6.59 15.21
C ILE A 247 39.52 7.62 16.34
N GLU A 248 38.36 8.08 16.83
CA GLU A 248 38.29 9.05 17.93
C GLU A 248 38.80 8.47 19.26
N SER A 249 38.57 7.17 19.52
CA SER A 249 39.09 6.51 20.73
C SER A 249 40.60 6.23 20.69
N GLU A 250 41.18 5.97 19.52
CA GLU A 250 42.64 5.84 19.33
C GLU A 250 43.35 7.23 19.38
N GLN A 251 42.70 8.29 18.92
CA GLN A 251 43.23 9.66 19.06
C GLN A 251 43.18 10.15 20.51
N ALA A 252 42.12 9.86 21.25
CA ALA A 252 42.02 10.23 22.67
C ALA A 252 43.05 9.52 23.57
N THR A 253 43.39 8.26 23.26
CA THR A 253 44.45 7.51 24.00
C THR A 253 45.86 7.98 23.65
N THR A 254 46.07 8.52 22.44
CA THR A 254 47.37 9.11 22.03
C THR A 254 47.59 10.50 22.63
N GLU A 255 46.52 11.27 22.87
CA GLU A 255 46.61 12.57 23.57
C GLU A 255 46.89 12.38 25.07
N LEU A 256 46.22 11.45 25.75
CA LEU A 256 46.43 11.16 27.17
C LEU A 256 47.86 10.71 27.49
N THR A 257 48.48 9.90 26.62
CA THR A 257 49.87 9.45 26.79
C THR A 257 50.91 10.54 26.54
N LYS A 258 50.58 11.60 25.79
CA LYS A 258 51.48 12.77 25.60
C LYS A 258 51.40 13.77 26.75
N VAL A 259 50.27 13.86 27.44
CA VAL A 259 50.11 14.73 28.62
C VAL A 259 50.93 14.18 29.81
N ASP A 260 50.92 12.86 30.03
CA ASP A 260 51.70 12.22 31.11
C ASP A 260 53.22 12.28 30.89
N ALA A 261 53.69 12.29 29.63
CA ALA A 261 55.11 12.43 29.31
C ALA A 261 55.65 13.87 29.52
N LYS A 262 54.77 14.88 29.56
CA LYS A 262 55.16 16.28 29.77
C LYS A 262 55.22 16.68 31.25
N LEU A 263 54.57 15.92 32.13
CA LEU A 263 54.59 16.13 33.60
C LEU A 263 55.77 15.47 34.31
N THR A 264 56.60 14.69 33.60
CA THR A 264 57.76 13.97 34.15
C THR A 264 59.11 14.58 33.76
N THR A 265 59.13 15.75 33.12
CA THR A 265 60.34 16.46 32.68
C THR A 265 60.53 17.86 33.29
N GLU A 266 59.67 18.28 34.22
CA GLU A 266 59.85 19.49 35.04
C GLU A 266 59.78 19.15 36.54
N SER A 267 60.82 18.48 37.03
CA SER A 267 61.14 18.37 38.47
C SER A 267 62.64 18.16 38.65
#